data_AF-A0A924Y9M1-F1
#
_entry.id   AF-A0A924Y9M1-F1
#
_cell.length_a   1.000
_cell.length_b   1.000
_cell.length_c   1.000
_cell.angle_alpha   90.00
_cell.angle_beta   90.00
_cell.angle_gamma   90.00
#
_symmetry.space_group_name_H-M   'P 1'
#
loop_
_entity.id
_entity.type
_entity.pdbx_description
1 polymer ?
#
loop_
_entity_poly.entity_id
_entity_poly.type
_entity_poly.pdbx_seq_one_letter_code
_entity_poly.pdbx_strand_id
1 'polypeptide(L)'
;VPESQPVQRLMAAMLAYRQWAIDHPTDYMLIYGNPIPGYHAPREVTVPAVMRTSVTFVSLLQALDEGGLLTLPSDYDDLPPTVAEHLRGILGRDGYEVPVGVLYLTTVVWTRIHGMISLELYGHTPPVVGDPAAMYRYEAQLLFKHMGLPPP
;
A
#
# COMPACT_ATOMS: atom_id res chain seq x y z
N VAL A 1 -16.67 -8.94 7.26
CA VAL A 1 -16.97 -7.49 7.39
C VAL A 1 -18.25 -7.26 6.62
N PRO A 2 -19.32 -6.70 7.21
CA PRO A 2 -20.56 -6.37 6.47
C PRO A 2 -20.24 -5.43 5.30
N GLU A 3 -21.21 -5.10 4.44
CA GLU A 3 -21.13 -4.15 3.31
C GLU A 3 -20.74 -2.71 3.71
N SER A 4 -19.65 -2.54 4.44
CA SER A 4 -18.98 -1.26 4.67
C SER A 4 -18.52 -0.73 3.32
N GLN A 5 -18.83 0.54 3.04
CA GLN A 5 -18.45 1.22 1.80
C GLN A 5 -16.97 0.95 1.47
N PRO A 6 -16.57 0.73 0.20
CA PRO A 6 -15.21 0.33 -0.19
C PRO A 6 -14.07 1.17 0.45
N VAL A 7 -14.33 2.45 0.70
CA VAL A 7 -13.44 3.38 1.42
C VAL A 7 -13.12 2.91 2.85
N GLN A 8 -14.12 2.44 3.60
CA GLN A 8 -13.93 1.91 4.96
C GLN A 8 -13.09 0.63 4.96
N ARG A 9 -13.25 -0.21 3.93
CA ARG A 9 -12.43 -1.42 3.77
C ARG A 9 -10.96 -1.07 3.53
N LEU A 10 -10.68 -0.06 2.71
CA LEU A 10 -9.32 0.41 2.49
C LEU A 10 -8.71 0.97 3.79
N MET A 11 -9.47 1.77 4.55
CA MET A 11 -9.01 2.32 5.83
C MET A 11 -8.73 1.20 6.83
N ALA A 12 -9.65 0.23 6.94
CA ALA A 12 -9.47 -0.93 7.79
C ALA A 12 -8.24 -1.76 7.40
N ALA A 13 -7.97 -1.95 6.11
CA ALA A 13 -6.79 -2.66 5.62
C ALA A 13 -5.48 -1.94 6.00
N MET A 14 -5.42 -0.61 5.84
CA MET A 14 -4.26 0.19 6.25
C MET A 14 -4.02 0.10 7.76
N LEU A 15 -5.08 0.28 8.56
CA LEU A 15 -4.98 0.20 10.02
C LEU A 15 -4.59 -1.21 10.49
N ALA A 16 -5.15 -2.26 9.90
CA ALA A 16 -4.80 -3.64 10.21
C ALA A 16 -3.35 -3.95 9.84
N TYR A 17 -2.87 -3.45 8.71
CA TYR A 17 -1.48 -3.61 8.28
C TYR A 17 -0.51 -2.95 9.27
N ARG A 18 -0.79 -1.71 9.70
CA ARG A 18 -0.01 -1.06 10.76
C ARG A 18 -0.07 -1.84 12.06
N GLN A 19 -1.26 -2.24 12.50
CA GLN A 19 -1.43 -2.96 13.76
C GLN A 19 -0.58 -4.25 13.77
N TRP A 20 -0.62 -5.02 12.68
CA TRP A 20 0.23 -6.20 12.53
C TRP A 20 1.72 -5.85 12.64
N ALA A 21 2.19 -4.79 11.98
CA ALA A 21 3.60 -4.40 12.04
C ALA A 21 4.06 -3.99 13.45
N ILE A 22 3.19 -3.34 14.22
CA ILE A 22 3.49 -2.94 15.61
C ILE A 22 3.45 -4.14 16.57
N ASP A 23 2.51 -5.07 16.37
CA ASP A 23 2.40 -6.28 17.20
C ASP A 23 3.50 -7.32 16.87
N HIS A 24 4.04 -7.27 15.64
CA HIS A 24 5.05 -8.21 15.12
C HIS A 24 6.30 -7.49 14.57
N PRO A 25 7.01 -6.68 15.38
CA PRO A 25 8.08 -5.82 14.88
C PRO A 25 9.27 -6.62 14.33
N THR A 26 9.61 -7.76 14.93
CA THR A 26 10.68 -8.65 14.45
C THR A 26 10.34 -9.24 13.08
N ASP A 27 9.10 -9.68 12.88
CA ASP A 27 8.66 -10.25 11.61
C ASP A 27 8.60 -9.18 10.52
N TYR A 28 8.11 -7.98 10.85
CA TYR A 28 8.14 -6.85 9.94
C TYR A 28 9.57 -6.51 9.51
N MET A 29 10.51 -6.41 10.46
CA MET A 29 11.92 -6.11 10.16
C MET A 29 12.63 -7.25 9.42
N LEU A 30 12.20 -8.50 9.59
CA LEU A 30 12.71 -9.60 8.77
C LEU A 30 12.31 -9.44 7.29
N ILE A 31 11.13 -8.90 7.02
CA ILE A 31 10.61 -8.71 5.64
C ILE A 31 11.11 -7.40 5.03
N TYR A 32 11.11 -6.29 5.78
CA TYR A 32 11.31 -4.93 5.29
C TYR A 32 12.52 -4.21 5.90
N GLY A 33 13.32 -4.91 6.71
CA GLY A 33 14.54 -4.38 7.31
C GLY A 33 15.79 -4.60 6.45
N ASN A 34 16.94 -4.49 7.12
CA ASN A 34 18.22 -4.67 6.45
C ASN A 34 18.33 -6.11 5.91
N PRO A 35 18.77 -6.30 4.64
CA PRO A 35 19.02 -7.62 4.11
C PRO A 35 20.00 -8.40 4.98
N ILE A 36 19.69 -9.67 5.25
CA ILE A 36 20.57 -10.55 6.03
C ILE A 36 21.75 -10.97 5.13
N PRO A 37 23.02 -10.67 5.49
CA PRO A 37 24.17 -11.01 4.67
C PRO A 37 24.23 -12.51 4.33
N GLY A 38 24.34 -12.83 3.05
CA GLY A 38 24.44 -14.21 2.56
C GLY A 38 23.12 -14.99 2.55
N TYR A 39 22.01 -14.42 3.04
CA TYR A 39 20.70 -15.04 2.98
C TYR A 39 19.97 -14.66 1.68
N HIS A 40 19.49 -15.67 0.97
CA HIS A 40 18.60 -15.50 -0.18
C HIS A 40 17.28 -16.18 0.13
N ALA A 41 16.20 -15.40 0.18
CA ALA A 41 14.88 -15.94 0.43
C ALA A 41 14.44 -16.85 -0.74
N PRO A 42 13.97 -18.09 -0.47
CA PRO A 42 13.48 -18.99 -1.51
C PRO A 42 12.21 -18.41 -2.14
N ARG A 43 12.32 -17.98 -3.40
CA ARG A 43 11.29 -17.20 -4.10
C ARG A 43 9.98 -17.97 -4.24
N GLU A 44 10.07 -19.28 -4.38
CA GLU A 44 8.94 -20.20 -4.55
C GLU A 44 8.00 -20.17 -3.34
N VAL A 45 8.53 -19.83 -2.17
CA VAL A 45 7.78 -19.75 -0.90
C VAL A 45 7.42 -18.30 -0.56
N THR A 46 8.33 -17.36 -0.77
CA THR A 46 8.15 -15.97 -0.31
C THR A 46 7.36 -15.10 -1.27
N VAL A 47 7.48 -15.29 -2.59
CA VAL A 47 6.72 -14.50 -3.58
C VAL A 47 5.22 -14.71 -3.42
N PRO A 48 4.68 -15.95 -3.32
CA PRO A 48 3.25 -16.14 -3.09
C PRO A 48 2.74 -15.48 -1.81
N ALA A 49 3.57 -15.39 -0.77
CA ALA A 49 3.20 -14.75 0.49
C ALA A 49 3.06 -13.23 0.34
N VAL A 50 4.05 -12.57 -0.28
CA VAL A 50 4.01 -11.12 -0.53
C VAL A 50 2.86 -10.75 -1.46
N MET A 51 2.60 -11.57 -2.49
CA MET A 51 1.53 -11.33 -3.45
C MET A 51 0.14 -11.27 -2.81
N ARG A 52 -0.14 -12.04 -1.75
CA ARG A 52 -1.45 -11.97 -1.07
C ARG A 52 -1.75 -10.57 -0.53
N THR A 53 -0.75 -9.91 0.05
CA THR A 53 -0.92 -8.55 0.58
C THR A 53 -1.03 -7.54 -0.55
N SER A 54 -0.19 -7.63 -1.57
CA SER A 54 -0.24 -6.74 -2.74
C SER A 54 -1.58 -6.81 -3.47
N VAL A 55 -2.06 -8.02 -3.77
CA VAL A 55 -3.35 -8.24 -4.45
C VAL A 55 -4.51 -7.66 -3.64
N THR A 56 -4.47 -7.78 -2.31
CA THR A 56 -5.52 -7.22 -1.45
C THR A 56 -5.68 -5.71 -1.64
N PHE A 57 -4.57 -4.96 -1.64
CA PHE A 57 -4.61 -3.50 -1.84
C PHE A 57 -4.98 -3.11 -3.27
N VAL A 58 -4.45 -3.82 -4.28
CA VAL A 58 -4.81 -3.61 -5.69
C VAL A 58 -6.32 -3.81 -5.89
N SER A 59 -6.88 -4.91 -5.39
CA SER A 59 -8.31 -5.21 -5.52
C SER A 59 -9.21 -4.20 -4.80
N LEU A 60 -8.77 -3.65 -3.66
CA LEU A 60 -9.53 -2.60 -2.96
C LEU A 60 -9.57 -1.29 -3.76
N LEU A 61 -8.44 -0.88 -4.34
CA LEU A 61 -8.36 0.32 -5.17
C LEU A 61 -9.06 0.14 -6.51
N GLN A 62 -8.98 -1.03 -7.12
CA GLN A 62 -9.74 -1.39 -8.30
C GLN A 62 -11.26 -1.32 -8.04
N ALA A 63 -11.73 -1.87 -6.92
CA ALA A 63 -13.16 -1.79 -6.59
C ALA A 63 -13.65 -0.34 -6.36
N LEU A 64 -12.77 0.55 -5.89
CA LEU A 64 -13.07 1.99 -5.78
C LEU A 64 -13.15 2.67 -7.15
N ASP A 65 -12.28 2.28 -8.08
CA ASP A 65 -12.25 2.76 -9.47
C ASP A 65 -13.49 2.30 -10.25
N GLU A 66 -13.80 1.01 -10.21
CA GLU A 66 -15.00 0.43 -10.83
C GLU A 66 -16.30 1.01 -10.27
N GLY A 67 -16.29 1.40 -8.98
CA GLY A 67 -17.40 2.09 -8.33
C GLY A 67 -17.51 3.59 -8.64
N GLY A 68 -16.60 4.15 -9.44
CA GLY A 68 -16.55 5.58 -9.76
C GLY A 68 -16.26 6.49 -8.55
N LEU A 69 -15.73 5.92 -7.46
CA LEU A 69 -15.36 6.65 -6.25
C LEU A 69 -13.92 7.16 -6.32
N LEU A 70 -13.06 6.44 -7.02
CA LEU A 70 -11.67 6.83 -7.20
C LEU A 70 -11.56 7.95 -8.24
N THR A 71 -10.97 9.06 -7.85
CA THR A 71 -10.46 10.04 -8.80
C THR A 71 -8.96 9.85 -8.90
N LEU A 72 -8.50 9.22 -9.98
CA LEU A 72 -7.07 9.21 -10.28
C LEU A 72 -6.62 10.67 -10.49
N PRO A 73 -5.60 11.15 -9.76
CA PRO A 73 -5.02 12.45 -10.04
C PRO A 73 -4.66 12.55 -11.53
N SER A 74 -5.01 13.66 -12.19
CA SER A 74 -4.66 13.89 -13.60
C SER A 74 -3.14 13.85 -13.83
N ASP A 75 -2.35 14.07 -12.77
CA ASP A 75 -0.90 13.90 -12.77
C ASP A 75 -0.46 12.46 -13.12
N TYR A 76 -1.36 11.47 -13.02
CA TYR A 76 -1.12 10.07 -13.39
C TYR A 76 -1.59 9.72 -14.80
N ASP A 77 -2.20 10.65 -15.54
CA ASP A 77 -2.57 10.44 -16.94
C ASP A 77 -1.33 10.38 -17.85
N ASP A 78 -0.24 11.04 -17.45
CA ASP A 78 1.04 11.10 -18.17
C ASP A 78 2.20 10.57 -17.31
N LEU A 79 2.09 9.30 -16.89
CA LEU A 79 3.17 8.63 -16.17
C LEU A 79 4.46 8.60 -17.03
N PRO A 80 5.66 8.71 -16.41
CA PRO A 80 6.92 8.53 -17.12
C PRO A 80 6.89 7.25 -17.98
N PRO A 81 7.25 7.32 -19.28
CA PRO A 81 7.05 6.19 -20.20
C PRO A 81 7.65 4.88 -19.72
N THR A 82 8.84 4.94 -19.11
CA THR A 82 9.55 3.77 -18.57
C THR A 82 8.80 3.10 -17.41
N VAL A 83 8.12 3.88 -16.57
CA VAL A 83 7.29 3.37 -15.47
C VAL A 83 6.02 2.74 -16.03
N ALA A 84 5.32 3.46 -16.91
CA ALA A 84 4.08 2.97 -17.51
C ALA A 84 4.29 1.67 -18.30
N GLU A 85 5.36 1.58 -19.10
CA GLU A 85 5.73 0.36 -19.82
C GLU A 85 6.02 -0.81 -18.88
N HIS A 86 6.77 -0.58 -17.81
CA HIS A 86 7.07 -1.63 -16.83
C HIS A 86 5.80 -2.16 -16.16
N LEU A 87 4.90 -1.27 -15.73
CA LEU A 87 3.65 -1.65 -15.09
C LEU A 87 2.72 -2.41 -16.06
N ARG A 88 2.59 -1.96 -17.32
CA ARG A 88 1.86 -2.72 -18.36
C ARG A 88 2.47 -4.10 -18.56
N GLY A 89 3.79 -4.20 -18.54
CA GLY A 89 4.50 -5.48 -18.64
C GLY A 89 4.27 -6.43 -17.46
N ILE A 90 4.04 -5.92 -16.24
CA ILE A 90 3.63 -6.73 -15.10
C ILE A 90 2.20 -7.23 -15.31
N LEU A 91 1.26 -6.31 -15.59
CA LEU A 91 -0.15 -6.63 -15.79
C LEU A 91 -0.35 -7.66 -16.91
N GLY A 92 0.33 -7.48 -18.04
CA GLY A 92 0.24 -8.37 -19.20
C GLY A 92 0.87 -9.75 -18.98
N ARG A 93 1.93 -9.85 -18.18
CA ARG A 93 2.55 -11.17 -17.87
C ARG A 93 1.66 -12.04 -17.00
N ASP A 94 0.94 -11.43 -16.08
CA ASP A 94 0.15 -12.13 -15.07
C ASP A 94 -1.36 -12.15 -15.40
N GLY A 95 -1.77 -11.55 -16.53
CA GLY A 95 -3.15 -11.54 -17.00
C GLY A 95 -4.10 -10.68 -16.15
N TYR A 96 -3.59 -9.63 -15.50
CA TYR A 96 -4.39 -8.75 -14.66
C TYR A 96 -5.07 -7.64 -15.48
N GLU A 97 -6.38 -7.52 -15.35
CA GLU A 97 -7.19 -6.44 -15.92
C GLU A 97 -7.33 -5.31 -14.90
N VAL A 98 -6.26 -4.53 -14.71
CA VAL A 98 -6.22 -3.37 -13.79
C VAL A 98 -5.71 -2.15 -14.55
N PRO A 99 -6.34 -0.96 -14.42
CA PRO A 99 -5.79 0.25 -15.02
C PRO A 99 -4.38 0.56 -14.51
N VAL A 100 -3.47 0.95 -15.39
CA VAL A 100 -2.07 1.24 -15.05
C VAL A 100 -1.97 2.29 -13.93
N GLY A 101 -2.83 3.31 -13.98
CA GLY A 101 -2.91 4.36 -12.95
C GLY A 101 -3.31 3.81 -11.58
N VAL A 102 -4.19 2.81 -11.51
CA VAL A 102 -4.58 2.14 -10.26
C VAL A 102 -3.41 1.35 -9.67
N LEU A 103 -2.66 0.61 -10.50
CA LEU A 103 -1.47 -0.11 -10.03
C LEU A 103 -0.36 0.85 -9.55
N TYR A 104 -0.15 1.95 -10.28
CA TYR A 104 0.78 3.00 -9.86
C TYR A 104 0.36 3.64 -8.54
N LEU A 105 -0.90 4.05 -8.41
CA LEU A 105 -1.43 4.61 -7.18
C LEU A 105 -1.33 3.62 -6.01
N THR A 106 -1.60 2.34 -6.24
CA THR A 106 -1.41 1.29 -5.23
C THR A 106 0.05 1.27 -4.74
N THR A 107 1.01 1.39 -5.65
CA THR A 107 2.44 1.46 -5.33
C THR A 107 2.78 2.71 -4.51
N VAL A 108 2.16 3.86 -4.83
CA VAL A 108 2.32 5.10 -4.05
C VAL A 108 1.76 4.94 -2.63
N VAL A 109 0.54 4.42 -2.48
CA VAL A 109 -0.07 4.17 -1.16
C VAL A 109 0.81 3.22 -0.35
N TRP A 110 1.27 2.13 -0.97
CA TRP A 110 2.14 1.14 -0.34
C TRP A 110 3.43 1.76 0.18
N THR A 111 4.09 2.58 -0.65
CA THR A 111 5.33 3.28 -0.29
C THR A 111 5.13 4.22 0.90
N ARG A 112 4.02 4.99 0.92
CA ARG A 112 3.74 5.92 2.03
C ARG A 112 3.47 5.19 3.34
N ILE A 113 2.62 4.17 3.33
CA ILE A 113 2.29 3.44 4.56
C ILE A 113 3.50 2.68 5.12
N HIS A 114 4.32 2.06 4.26
CA HIS A 114 5.55 1.38 4.68
C HIS A 114 6.54 2.37 5.25
N GLY A 115 6.74 3.51 4.59
CA GLY A 115 7.65 4.55 5.07
C GLY A 115 7.30 5.01 6.49
N MET A 116 6.02 5.27 6.75
CA MET A 116 5.56 5.67 8.09
C MET A 116 5.78 4.58 9.13
N ILE A 117 5.39 3.33 8.83
CA ILE A 117 5.54 2.20 9.75
C ILE A 117 7.01 1.91 10.03
N SER A 118 7.86 1.91 9.00
CA SER A 118 9.29 1.68 9.15
C SER A 118 9.95 2.78 9.99
N LEU A 119 9.64 4.06 9.74
CA LEU A 119 10.17 5.17 10.54
C LEU A 119 9.67 5.12 11.99
N GLU A 120 8.46 4.65 12.22
CA GLU A 120 7.92 4.39 13.56
C GLU A 120 8.71 3.28 14.26
N LEU A 121 8.84 2.11 13.63
CA LEU A 121 9.50 0.94 14.18
C LEU A 121 11.01 1.13 14.41
N TYR A 122 11.66 1.95 13.57
CA TYR A 122 13.06 2.34 13.76
C TYR A 122 13.26 3.48 14.78
N GLY A 123 12.18 3.99 15.38
CA GLY A 123 12.25 4.99 16.45
C GLY A 123 12.53 6.42 15.97
N HIS A 124 12.38 6.71 14.67
CA HIS A 124 12.60 8.04 14.12
C HIS A 124 11.39 8.97 14.30
N THR A 125 10.18 8.45 14.11
CA THR A 125 8.94 9.24 14.19
C THR A 125 8.46 9.53 15.62
N PRO A 126 8.44 8.56 16.57
CA PRO A 126 7.92 8.78 17.92
C PRO A 126 8.47 10.01 18.66
N PRO A 127 9.80 10.29 18.69
CA PRO A 127 10.33 11.45 19.40
C PRO A 127 9.97 12.80 18.74
N VAL A 128 9.53 12.79 17.48
CA VAL A 128 9.18 14.01 16.74
C VAL A 128 7.72 14.36 16.92
N VAL A 129 6.82 13.38 16.80
CA VAL A 129 5.37 13.63 16.74
C VAL A 129 4.62 13.25 18.01
N GLY A 130 5.24 12.48 18.92
CA GLY A 130 4.65 12.00 20.17
C GLY A 130 3.57 10.92 20.01
N ASP A 131 2.72 11.02 18.99
CA ASP A 131 1.66 10.05 18.68
C ASP A 131 1.73 9.59 17.20
N PRO A 132 2.56 8.58 16.89
CA PRO A 132 2.65 8.00 15.55
C PRO A 132 1.34 7.38 15.06
N ALA A 133 0.49 6.87 15.97
CA ALA A 133 -0.78 6.25 15.61
C ALA A 133 -1.77 7.28 15.07
N ALA A 134 -1.87 8.43 15.76
CA ALA A 134 -2.67 9.56 15.29
C ALA A 134 -2.14 10.12 13.96
N MET A 135 -0.82 10.29 13.83
CA MET A 135 -0.19 10.70 12.58
C MET A 135 -0.54 9.75 11.43
N TYR A 136 -0.37 8.43 11.62
CA TYR A 136 -0.67 7.43 10.59
C TYR A 136 -2.12 7.50 10.12
N ARG A 137 -3.07 7.60 11.06
CA ARG A 137 -4.50 7.71 10.72
C ARG A 137 -4.79 8.99 9.94
N TYR A 138 -4.19 10.11 10.34
CA TYR A 138 -4.37 11.39 9.67
C TYR A 138 -3.79 11.38 8.25
N GLU A 139 -2.58 10.84 8.07
CA GLU A 139 -1.95 10.70 6.75
C GLU A 139 -2.73 9.72 5.85
N ALA A 140 -3.30 8.65 6.41
CA ALA A 140 -4.20 7.76 5.68
C ALA A 140 -5.45 8.49 5.17
N GLN A 141 -6.01 9.43 5.96
CA GLN A 141 -7.13 10.27 5.51
C GLN A 141 -6.70 11.30 4.44
N LEU A 142 -5.49 11.87 4.53
CA LEU A 142 -4.96 12.77 3.51
C LEU A 142 -4.71 12.04 2.18
N LEU A 143 -4.24 10.79 2.25
CA LEU A 143 -4.17 9.90 1.09
C LEU A 143 -5.54 9.72 0.44
N PHE A 144 -6.60 9.53 1.23
CA PHE A 144 -7.96 9.37 0.70
C PHE A 144 -8.42 10.61 -0.03
N LYS A 145 -8.18 11.79 0.56
CA LYS A 145 -8.46 13.07 -0.08
C LYS A 145 -7.69 13.24 -1.39
N HIS A 146 -6.43 12.82 -1.45
CA HIS A 146 -5.63 12.86 -2.67
C HIS A 146 -6.19 11.95 -3.78
N MET A 147 -6.84 10.84 -3.39
CA MET A 147 -7.52 9.90 -4.28
C MET A 147 -8.97 10.32 -4.63
N GLY A 148 -9.41 11.51 -4.19
CA GLY A 148 -10.79 11.98 -4.37
C GLY A 148 -11.84 11.25 -3.53
N LEU A 149 -11.42 10.41 -2.59
CA LEU A 149 -12.33 9.60 -1.77
C LEU A 149 -12.98 10.47 -0.66
N PRO A 150 -14.25 10.20 -0.31
CA PRO A 150 -14.85 10.77 0.88
C PRO A 150 -14.10 10.28 2.14
N PRO A 151 -14.18 11.02 3.26
CA PRO A 151 -13.68 10.52 4.54
C PRO A 151 -14.41 9.20 4.90
N PRO A 152 -13.71 8.21 5.48
CA PRO A 152 -14.26 6.90 5.82
C PRO A 152 -15.31 6.94 6.94
#